data_AF-A0A800CBL9-F1
#
_entry.id   AF-A0A800CBL9-F1
#
_cell.length_a   1.000
_cell.length_b   1.000
_cell.length_c   1.000
_cell.angle_alpha   90.00
_cell.angle_beta   90.00
_cell.angle_gamma   90.00
#
_symmetry.space_group_name_H-M   'P 1'
#
loop_
_entity.id
_entity.type
_entity.pdbx_description
1 polymer ?
#
loop_
_entity_poly.entity_id
_entity_poly.type
_entity_poly.pdbx_seq_one_letter_code
_entity_poly.pdbx_strand_id
1 'polypeptide(L)' 'MKILAIIINLFFPGIGTLLVKKWGQAIGQIILGITAVVLMFTGIGSIIGMPLAVIVWIWAIVTTATANPEPVTLVVQHKN' A
#
# COMPACT_ATOMS: atom_id res chain seq x y z
N MET A 1 13.06 -6.25 2.68
CA MET A 1 11.75 -6.23 1.99
C MET A 1 11.16 -4.83 1.84
N LYS A 2 11.49 -3.86 2.70
CA LYS A 2 10.95 -2.50 2.65
C LYS A 2 11.17 -1.75 1.32
N ILE A 3 12.38 -1.81 0.77
CA ILE A 3 12.70 -1.20 -0.53
C ILE A 3 11.84 -1.81 -1.65
N LEU A 4 11.73 -3.13 -1.69
CA LEU A 4 10.87 -3.83 -2.65
C LEU A 4 9.39 -3.40 -2.53
N ALA A 5 8.89 -3.29 -1.31
CA ALA A 5 7.52 -2.81 -1.05
C ALA A 5 7.30 -1.38 -1.58
N ILE A 6 8.28 -0.48 -1.41
CA ILE A 6 8.20 0.88 -1.94
C ILE A 6 8.20 0.87 -3.47
N ILE A 7 9.12 0.10 -4.10
CA ILE A 7 9.19 -0.03 -5.56
C ILE A 7 7.86 -0.55 -6.12
N ILE A 8 7.27 -1.56 -5.48
CA ILE A 8 5.98 -2.11 -5.93
C ILE A 8 4.87 -1.07 -5.78
N ASN A 9 4.81 -0.33 -4.67
CA ASN A 9 3.80 0.73 -4.50
C ASN A 9 3.96 1.90 -5.45
N LEU A 10 5.15 2.11 -6.05
CA LEU A 10 5.35 3.11 -7.10
C LEU A 10 4.55 2.77 -8.36
N PHE A 11 4.43 1.49 -8.71
CA PHE A 11 3.66 1.05 -9.89
C PHE A 11 2.24 0.63 -9.54
N PHE A 12 2.05 0.02 -8.37
CA PHE A 12 0.80 -0.58 -7.93
C PHE A 12 0.53 -0.24 -6.45
N PRO A 13 0.00 0.97 -6.16
CA PRO A 13 -0.29 1.39 -4.79
C PRO A 13 -1.23 0.41 -4.09
N GLY A 14 -0.80 -0.07 -2.92
CA GLY A 14 -1.51 -1.05 -2.11
C GLY A 14 -0.85 -2.43 -2.11
N ILE A 15 -0.25 -2.87 -3.23
CA ILE A 15 0.39 -4.21 -3.30
C ILE A 15 1.64 -4.27 -2.42
N GLY A 16 2.49 -3.25 -2.47
CA GLY A 16 3.68 -3.16 -1.61
C GLY A 16 3.31 -3.08 -0.13
N THR A 17 2.15 -2.50 0.19
CA THR A 17 1.62 -2.43 1.56
C THR A 17 1.27 -3.81 2.13
N LEU A 18 0.87 -4.76 1.28
CA LEU A 18 0.64 -6.16 1.70
C LEU A 18 1.95 -6.83 2.13
N LEU A 19 3.08 -6.51 1.49
CA LEU A 19 4.39 -7.08 1.80
C LEU A 19 4.94 -6.65 3.16
N VAL A 20 4.47 -5.52 3.70
CA VAL A 20 4.75 -5.07 5.07
C VAL A 20 3.65 -5.49 6.05
N LYS A 21 2.79 -6.44 5.66
CA LYS A 21 1.69 -7.02 6.46
C LYS A 21 0.65 -6.02 6.97
N LYS A 22 0.55 -4.83 6.37
CA LYS A 22 -0.46 -3.81 6.72
C LYS A 22 -1.75 -4.02 5.93
N TRP A 23 -2.40 -5.17 6.14
CA TRP A 23 -3.54 -5.64 5.33
C TRP A 23 -4.70 -4.64 5.24
N GLY A 24 -5.14 -4.05 6.36
CA GLY A 24 -6.25 -3.09 6.34
C GLY A 24 -5.95 -1.84 5.51
N GLN A 25 -4.73 -1.30 5.61
CA GLN A 25 -4.31 -0.14 4.81
C GLN A 25 -4.17 -0.51 3.33
N ALA A 26 -3.65 -1.69 3.03
CA ALA A 26 -3.54 -2.19 1.66
C ALA A 26 -4.90 -2.32 0.97
N ILE A 27 -5.90 -2.90 1.65
CA ILE A 27 -7.26 -3.04 1.11
C ILE A 27 -7.86 -1.67 0.81
N GLY A 28 -7.75 -0.72 1.76
CA GLY A 28 -8.23 0.64 1.56
C GLY A 28 -7.55 1.34 0.37
N GLN A 29 -6.23 1.20 0.23
CA GLN A 29 -5.46 1.75 -0.89
C GLN A 29 -5.90 1.17 -2.24
N ILE A 30 -6.12 -0.14 -2.31
CA ILE A 30 -6.58 -0.81 -3.55
C ILE A 30 -7.99 -0.34 -3.93
N ILE A 31 -8.93 -0.32 -2.98
CA ILE A 31 -10.32 0.09 -3.25
C ILE A 31 -10.38 1.56 -3.68
N LEU A 32 -9.70 2.45 -2.95
CA LEU A 32 -9.67 3.87 -3.30
C LEU A 32 -8.93 4.12 -4.61
N GLY A 33 -7.85 3.37 -4.89
CA GLY A 33 -7.13 3.43 -6.16
C GLY A 33 -8.02 3.04 -7.34
N ILE A 34 -8.75 1.92 -7.24
CA ILE A 34 -9.72 1.50 -8.26
C ILE A 34 -10.80 2.56 -8.43
N THR A 35 -11.36 3.07 -7.33
CA THR A 35 -12.39 4.11 -7.36
C THR A 35 -11.89 5.38 -8.06
N ALA A 36 -10.66 5.81 -7.76
CA ALA A 36 -10.03 6.97 -8.37
C ALA A 36 -9.88 6.79 -9.89
N VAL A 37 -9.41 5.62 -10.32
CA VAL A 37 -9.27 5.28 -11.75
C VAL A 37 -10.63 5.28 -12.45
N VAL A 38 -11.65 4.65 -11.85
CA VAL A 38 -13.02 4.67 -12.39
C VAL A 38 -13.54 6.09 -12.52
N LEU A 39 -13.35 6.94 -11.50
CA LEU A 39 -13.75 8.35 -11.54
C LEU A 39 -13.04 9.12 -12.67
N MET A 40 -11.75 8.87 -12.89
CA MET A 40 -11.00 9.49 -13.99
C MET A 40 -11.59 9.20 -15.36
N PHE A 41 -12.15 8.00 -15.58
CA PHE A 41 -12.76 7.62 -16.86
C PHE A 41 -14.14 8.24 -17.12
N THR A 42 -14.78 8.87 -16.12
CA THR A 42 -16.11 9.48 -16.28
C THR A 42 -16.08 10.92 -16.81
N GLY A 43 -14.90 11.46 -17.15
CA GLY A 43 -14.73 12.84 -17.61
C GLY A 43 -14.82 13.83 -16.45
N ILE A 44 -16.03 14.13 -15.95
CA ILE A 44 -16.21 15.07 -14.84
C ILE A 44 -15.66 14.54 -13.51
N GLY A 45 -15.74 13.22 -13.31
CA GLY A 45 -15.18 12.58 -12.12
C GLY A 45 -13.66 12.71 -12.03
N SER A 46 -12.94 13.03 -13.12
CA SER A 46 -11.49 13.23 -13.11
C SER A 46 -11.04 14.37 -12.19
N ILE A 47 -11.88 15.39 -11.97
CA ILE A 47 -11.63 16.50 -11.06
C ILE A 47 -11.37 16.00 -9.64
N ILE A 48 -12.03 14.91 -9.25
CA ILE A 48 -11.88 14.27 -7.94
C ILE A 48 -10.96 13.05 -8.02
N GLY A 49 -11.10 12.26 -9.09
CA GLY A 49 -10.37 11.01 -9.30
C GLY A 49 -8.86 11.22 -9.40
N MET A 50 -8.39 12.26 -10.10
CA MET A 50 -6.96 12.52 -10.24
C MET A 50 -6.33 12.93 -8.88
N PRO A 51 -6.86 13.91 -8.12
CA PRO A 51 -6.38 14.18 -6.76
C PRO A 51 -6.43 12.96 -5.84
N LEU A 52 -7.52 12.19 -5.89
CA LEU A 52 -7.66 10.98 -5.07
C LEU A 52 -6.58 9.94 -5.41
N ALA A 53 -6.30 9.72 -6.70
CA ALA A 53 -5.25 8.82 -7.15
C ALA A 53 -3.89 9.23 -6.59
N VAL A 54 -3.55 10.53 -6.64
CA VAL A 54 -2.29 11.06 -6.10
C VAL A 54 -2.21 10.87 -4.58
N ILE A 55 -3.29 11.15 -3.85
CA ILE A 55 -3.35 10.97 -2.39
C ILE A 55 -3.11 9.50 -2.02
N VAL A 56 -3.82 8.58 -2.67
CA VAL A 56 -3.68 7.14 -2.43
C VAL A 56 -2.27 6.65 -2.77
N TRP A 57 -1.68 7.17 -3.85
CA TRP A 57 -0.34 6.82 -4.29
C TRP A 57 0.74 7.24 -3.29
N ILE A 58 0.70 8.50 -2.84
CA ILE A 58 1.60 9.01 -1.80
C ILE A 58 1.39 8.23 -0.50
N TRP A 59 0.13 7.98 -0.13
CA TRP A 59 -0.19 7.23 1.08
C TRP A 59 0.41 5.81 1.06
N ALA A 60 0.32 5.09 -0.05
CA ALA A 60 0.91 3.76 -0.20
C ALA A 60 2.45 3.77 0.00
N ILE A 61 3.13 4.76 -0.59
CA ILE A 61 4.58 4.93 -0.42
C ILE A 61 4.91 5.23 1.05
N VAL A 62 4.22 6.19 1.67
CA VAL A 62 4.46 6.56 3.08
C VAL A 62 4.19 5.39 4.02
N THR A 63 3.13 4.61 3.80
CA THR A 63 2.80 3.44 4.62
C THR A 63 3.92 2.40 4.65
N THR A 64 4.53 2.14 3.49
CA THR A 64 5.65 1.19 3.37
C THR A 64 6.96 1.79 3.87
N ALA A 65 7.23 3.07 3.60
CA ALA A 65 8.40 3.80 4.10
C ALA A 65 8.42 3.95 5.63
N THR A 66 7.25 3.94 6.29
CA THR A 66 7.12 4.02 7.75
C THR A 66 6.85 2.67 8.42
N ALA A 67 6.77 1.59 7.66
CA ALA A 67 6.65 0.26 8.25
C ALA A 67 7.94 -0.10 8.99
N ASN A 68 7.80 -0.41 10.28
CA ASN A 68 8.85 -1.05 11.07
C ASN A 68 8.76 -2.56 10.87
N PRO A 69 9.87 -3.25 10.59
CA PRO A 69 9.87 -4.70 10.52
C PRO A 69 9.53 -5.28 11.89
N GLU A 70 8.60 -6.23 11.95
CA GLU A 70 8.34 -6.98 13.17
C GLU A 70 9.62 -7.72 13.59
N PRO A 71 9.99 -7.71 14.89
CA PRO A 71 11.11 -8.48 15.38
C PRO A 71 10.85 -9.97 15.18
N VAL A 72 11.82 -10.69 14.61
CA VAL A 72 11.77 -12.14 14.47
C VAL A 72 11.90 -12.76 15.85
N THR A 73 10.81 -13.26 16.42
CA THR A 73 10.83 -14.06 17.65
C THR A 73 11.30 -15.47 17.32
N LEU A 74 12.54 -15.78 17.67
CA LEU A 74 13.06 -17.14 17.62
C LEU A 74 12.62 -17.89 18.88
N VAL A 75 11.77 -18.91 18.72
CA VAL A 75 11.45 -19.86 19.81
C VAL A 75 12.57 -20.89 19.86
N VAL A 76 13.46 -20.79 20.85
CA VAL A 76 14.53 -21.78 21.06
C VAL A 76 13.89 -23.06 21.63
N GLN A 77 13.70 -24.07 20.79
CA GLN A 77 13.29 -25.40 21.21
C GLN A 77 14.50 -26.12 21.84
N HIS A 78 14.53 -26.25 23.16
CA HIS A 78 15.49 -27.11 23.84
C HIS A 78 15.00 -28.56 23.72
N LYS A 79 15.74 -29.38 22.98
CA LYS A 79 15.48 -30.81 22.85
C LYS A 79 16.23 -31.54 23.97
N ASN A 80 15.49 -32.09 24.94
CA ASN A 80 16.01 -32.95 26.01
C ASN A 80 16.47 -34.31 25.47
#